data_AF-A0A960RQ56-F1
#
_entry.id   AF-A0A960RQ56-F1
#
_cell.length_a   1.000
_cell.length_b   1.000
_cell.length_c   1.000
_cell.angle_alpha   90.00
_cell.angle_beta   90.00
_cell.angle_gamma   90.00
#
_symmetry.space_group_name_H-M   'P 1'
#
loop_
_entity.id
_entity.type
_entity.pdbx_description
1 polymer ?
#
loop_
_entity_poly.entity_id
_entity_poly.type
_entity_poly.pdbx_seq_one_letter_code
_entity_poly.pdbx_strand_id
1 'polypeptide(L)'
;DKINSHDFEVVINAEGQSGEWVATVKKNNLSALNPEINISQGVSRVKTKNFIVKLTQLVSEQIPIIVAKPIGEAPKGYVYLDTWPYRLYTTIEGPKDTVAKLKKQGLKLTFNLNDISKADLNTLEVSSKVGQGDVVSYFVPNHWKEILIPELSDTPIQINDPISKYLRIDFVRVNLLPITTPTPVDLFFLPKTASSLNPLKTKLGTNETVKLQNGIKVFDKPLFTKGVSKLFLDTVQDYLEIVVITTPVQEGQSMQWTTQFIDARNLENHYVDILMSDVSNQELSDLHPQVREEYLRNRFRSYMNRFALFDEEGKPLKLFITKKNNQIIITEENENSTP
;
A
#
# COMPACT_ATOMS: atom_id res chain seq x y z
N ASP A 1 32.23 -8.97 -55.61
CA ASP A 1 31.42 -8.11 -54.73
C ASP A 1 31.04 -8.81 -53.44
N LYS A 2 31.06 -8.06 -52.34
CA LYS A 2 30.86 -8.59 -50.99
C LYS A 2 29.39 -8.44 -50.62
N ILE A 3 28.65 -9.53 -50.76
CA ILE A 3 27.25 -9.65 -50.35
C ILE A 3 27.14 -9.39 -48.83
N ASN A 4 26.18 -8.56 -48.42
CA ASN A 4 25.93 -8.20 -47.03
C ASN A 4 24.48 -8.51 -46.60
N SER A 5 24.20 -8.44 -45.29
CA SER A 5 22.90 -8.81 -44.72
C SER A 5 21.74 -7.89 -45.11
N HIS A 6 22.02 -6.66 -45.56
CA HIS A 6 21.01 -5.69 -46.00
C HIS A 6 20.64 -5.86 -47.48
N ASP A 7 21.33 -6.76 -48.20
CA ASP A 7 21.05 -7.00 -49.62
C ASP A 7 19.87 -7.97 -49.84
N PHE A 8 19.35 -8.61 -48.77
CA PHE A 8 18.25 -9.56 -48.86
C PHE A 8 17.23 -9.43 -47.74
N GLU A 9 16.01 -9.85 -48.05
CA GLU A 9 14.93 -10.11 -47.10
C GLU A 9 14.50 -11.58 -47.19
N VAL A 10 14.08 -12.16 -46.08
CA VAL A 10 13.50 -13.51 -46.02
C VAL A 10 11.99 -13.42 -45.87
N VAL A 11 11.24 -13.89 -46.87
CA VAL A 11 9.78 -13.87 -46.89
C VAL A 11 9.23 -15.26 -46.64
N ILE A 12 8.45 -15.42 -45.58
CA ILE A 12 7.75 -16.65 -45.20
C ILE A 12 6.26 -16.41 -45.34
N ASN A 13 5.61 -17.08 -46.31
CA ASN A 13 4.15 -17.03 -46.44
C ASN A 13 3.51 -18.01 -45.44
N ALA A 14 2.63 -17.49 -44.59
CA ALA A 14 1.88 -18.25 -43.59
C ALA A 14 0.42 -18.50 -44.00
N GLU A 15 0.01 -18.11 -45.21
CA GLU A 15 -1.32 -18.35 -45.74
C GLU A 15 -1.66 -19.85 -45.77
N GLY A 16 -2.86 -20.19 -45.29
CA GLY A 16 -3.32 -21.58 -45.18
C GLY A 16 -2.64 -22.41 -44.08
N GLN A 17 -1.67 -21.85 -43.35
CA GLN A 17 -1.06 -22.52 -42.19
C GLN A 17 -1.93 -22.34 -40.94
N SER A 18 -1.92 -23.33 -40.05
CA SER A 18 -2.58 -23.26 -38.75
C SER A 18 -1.70 -23.90 -37.68
N GLY A 19 -1.74 -23.35 -36.46
CA GLY A 19 -0.98 -23.87 -35.33
C GLY A 19 0.53 -23.58 -35.42
N GLU A 20 1.33 -24.56 -35.04
CA GLU A 20 2.80 -24.47 -34.99
C GLU A 20 3.42 -25.27 -36.15
N TRP A 21 4.35 -24.65 -36.88
CA TRP A 21 5.13 -25.34 -37.91
C TRP A 21 6.59 -24.90 -37.92
N VAL A 22 7.42 -25.77 -38.49
CA VAL A 22 8.82 -25.43 -38.76
C VAL A 22 8.93 -24.78 -40.13
N ALA A 23 9.14 -23.47 -40.18
CA ALA A 23 9.40 -22.75 -41.41
C ALA A 23 10.80 -23.09 -41.94
N THR A 24 10.85 -23.73 -43.10
CA THR A 24 12.10 -24.03 -43.80
C THR A 24 12.37 -22.94 -44.83
N VAL A 25 13.43 -22.17 -44.62
CA VAL A 25 13.84 -21.11 -45.56
C VAL A 25 14.60 -21.74 -46.72
N LYS A 26 14.04 -21.61 -47.93
CA LYS A 26 14.60 -22.08 -49.19
C LYS A 26 14.96 -20.88 -50.08
N LYS A 27 15.60 -21.15 -51.22
CA LYS A 27 16.03 -20.11 -52.18
C LYS A 27 14.88 -19.22 -52.68
N ASN A 28 13.67 -19.76 -52.79
CA ASN A 28 12.47 -19.02 -53.17
C ASN A 28 11.89 -18.14 -52.06
N ASN A 29 12.39 -18.24 -50.83
CA ASN A 29 12.03 -17.35 -49.73
C ASN A 29 12.95 -16.12 -49.66
N LEU A 30 13.99 -16.04 -50.50
CA LEU A 30 14.87 -14.88 -50.55
C LEU A 30 14.34 -13.85 -51.54
N SER A 31 14.25 -12.60 -51.09
CA SER A 31 14.02 -11.43 -51.94
C SER A 31 15.29 -10.59 -51.95
N ALA A 32 15.75 -10.17 -53.13
CA ALA A 32 16.93 -9.31 -53.26
C ALA A 32 16.46 -7.86 -53.13
N LEU A 33 17.03 -7.15 -52.17
CA LEU A 33 16.81 -5.72 -51.99
C LEU A 33 17.77 -4.90 -52.88
N ASN A 34 18.87 -5.53 -53.32
CA ASN A 34 19.78 -4.97 -54.31
C ASN A 34 19.45 -5.50 -55.72
N PRO A 35 19.07 -4.62 -56.69
CA PRO A 35 18.67 -5.02 -58.04
C PRO A 35 19.81 -5.62 -58.88
N GLU A 36 21.07 -5.42 -58.50
CA GLU A 36 22.23 -6.01 -59.20
C GLU A 36 22.46 -7.48 -58.83
N ILE A 37 21.81 -7.98 -57.77
CA ILE A 37 21.97 -9.35 -57.29
C ILE A 37 20.90 -10.25 -57.89
N ASN A 38 21.30 -11.12 -58.81
CA ASN A 38 20.44 -12.18 -59.31
C ASN A 38 20.47 -13.41 -58.38
N ILE A 39 19.45 -13.57 -57.53
CA ILE A 39 19.34 -14.72 -56.61
C ILE A 39 19.38 -16.06 -57.37
N SER A 40 18.75 -16.14 -58.55
CA SER A 40 18.66 -17.39 -59.32
C SER A 40 20.02 -17.90 -59.79
N GLN A 41 20.96 -17.00 -60.08
CA GLN A 41 22.31 -17.32 -60.57
C GLN A 41 23.38 -17.24 -59.47
N GLY A 42 23.21 -16.36 -58.48
CA GLY A 42 24.24 -16.06 -57.46
C GLY A 42 24.17 -16.87 -56.17
N VAL A 43 23.02 -17.48 -55.83
CA VAL A 43 22.85 -18.26 -54.59
C VAL A 43 22.76 -19.76 -54.91
N SER A 44 23.81 -20.52 -54.59
CA SER A 44 23.87 -21.97 -54.83
C SER A 44 23.20 -22.80 -53.72
N ARG A 45 23.26 -22.33 -52.46
CA ARG A 45 22.67 -23.02 -51.32
C ARG A 45 22.27 -22.04 -50.22
N VAL A 46 21.09 -22.26 -49.63
CA VAL A 46 20.64 -21.58 -48.41
C VAL A 46 20.77 -22.54 -47.24
N LYS A 47 21.42 -22.11 -46.16
CA LYS A 47 21.54 -22.88 -44.92
C LYS A 47 21.00 -22.05 -43.77
N THR A 48 19.87 -22.46 -43.22
CA THR A 48 19.26 -21.80 -42.07
C THR A 48 19.15 -22.75 -40.89
N LYS A 49 18.99 -22.16 -39.70
CA LYS A 49 18.42 -22.90 -38.57
C LYS A 49 16.92 -23.08 -38.83
N ASN A 50 16.33 -24.12 -38.26
CA ASN A 50 14.88 -24.31 -38.29
C ASN A 50 14.23 -23.17 -37.49
N PHE A 51 13.23 -22.51 -38.08
CA PHE A 51 12.42 -21.50 -37.39
C PHE A 51 11.11 -22.14 -37.01
N ILE A 52 10.72 -22.04 -35.75
CA ILE A 52 9.40 -22.46 -35.29
C ILE A 52 8.50 -21.22 -35.38
N VAL A 53 7.45 -21.31 -36.18
CA VAL A 53 6.43 -20.26 -36.28
C VAL A 53 5.16 -20.80 -35.64
N LYS A 54 4.62 -20.05 -34.67
CA LYS A 54 3.37 -20.37 -33.98
C LYS A 54 2.35 -19.29 -34.31
N LEU A 55 1.35 -19.62 -35.12
CA LEU A 55 0.23 -18.73 -35.37
C LEU A 55 -0.75 -18.80 -34.20
N THR A 56 -1.14 -17.63 -33.69
CA THR A 56 -2.09 -17.51 -32.59
C THR A 56 -3.17 -16.51 -32.96
N GLN A 57 -4.37 -16.71 -32.44
CA GLN A 57 -5.42 -15.69 -32.54
C GLN A 57 -5.02 -14.48 -31.68
N LEU A 58 -5.15 -13.29 -32.25
CA LEU A 58 -5.10 -12.05 -31.47
C LEU A 58 -6.46 -11.84 -30.81
N VAL A 59 -6.43 -11.45 -29.54
CA VAL A 59 -7.61 -11.11 -28.76
C VAL A 59 -7.37 -9.80 -28.03
N SER A 60 -8.45 -9.05 -27.78
CA SER A 60 -8.44 -7.82 -26.99
C SER A 60 -9.26 -8.04 -25.72
N GLU A 61 -8.63 -7.87 -24.56
CA GLU A 61 -9.25 -8.14 -23.25
C GLU A 61 -8.89 -7.05 -22.24
N GLN A 62 -9.77 -6.88 -21.23
CA GLN A 62 -9.45 -6.04 -20.08
C GLN A 62 -8.64 -6.83 -19.05
N ILE A 63 -7.46 -6.31 -18.73
CA ILE A 63 -6.51 -6.92 -17.80
C ILE A 63 -6.50 -6.12 -16.50
N PRO A 64 -6.70 -6.76 -15.34
CA PRO A 64 -6.67 -6.06 -14.06
C PRO A 64 -5.24 -5.65 -13.69
N ILE A 65 -5.10 -4.44 -13.19
CA ILE A 65 -3.87 -3.88 -12.62
C ILE A 65 -4.11 -3.70 -11.13
N ILE A 66 -3.26 -4.31 -10.32
CA ILE A 66 -3.24 -4.16 -8.87
C ILE A 66 -2.20 -3.10 -8.52
N VAL A 67 -2.66 -1.99 -7.94
CA VAL A 67 -1.78 -0.96 -7.41
C VAL A 67 -1.26 -1.45 -6.06
N ALA A 68 0.02 -1.79 -6.03
CA ALA A 68 0.67 -2.32 -4.85
C ALA A 68 1.09 -1.21 -3.90
N LYS A 69 1.34 -1.59 -2.64
CA LYS A 69 2.00 -0.69 -1.68
C LYS A 69 3.31 -0.17 -2.31
N PRO A 70 3.56 1.14 -2.28
CA PRO A 70 4.76 1.70 -2.86
C PRO A 70 6.01 1.24 -2.10
N ILE A 71 7.15 1.29 -2.79
CA ILE A 71 8.48 1.02 -2.25
C ILE A 71 9.19 2.33 -1.90
N GLY A 72 10.30 2.25 -1.17
CA GLY A 72 11.04 3.42 -0.71
C GLY A 72 10.45 4.05 0.55
N GLU A 73 10.99 5.20 0.93
CA GLU A 73 10.58 5.93 2.13
C GLU A 73 9.84 7.22 1.78
N ALA A 74 8.87 7.59 2.60
CA ALA A 74 8.18 8.87 2.41
C ALA A 74 9.13 10.04 2.68
N PRO A 75 8.95 11.20 2.02
CA PRO A 75 9.78 12.38 2.26
C PRO A 75 9.79 12.81 3.73
N LYS A 76 10.94 13.29 4.21
CA LYS A 76 11.11 13.68 5.62
C LYS A 76 10.03 14.67 6.08
N GLY A 77 9.31 14.29 7.14
CA GLY A 77 8.18 15.05 7.69
C GLY A 77 6.81 14.54 7.26
N TYR A 78 6.77 13.52 6.40
CA TYR A 78 5.55 12.87 5.93
C TYR A 78 5.62 11.36 6.18
N VAL A 79 4.45 10.74 6.36
CA VAL A 79 4.26 9.30 6.40
C VAL A 79 3.35 8.92 5.25
N TYR A 80 3.73 7.90 4.48
CA TYR A 80 2.83 7.28 3.50
C TYR A 80 1.55 6.84 4.22
N LEU A 81 0.39 7.31 3.76
CA LEU A 81 -0.90 6.90 4.29
C LEU A 81 -1.46 5.76 3.45
N ASP A 82 -1.71 6.04 2.17
CA ASP A 82 -2.38 5.12 1.26
C ASP A 82 -2.15 5.43 -0.23
N THR A 83 -2.52 4.52 -1.12
CA THR A 83 -2.56 4.73 -2.57
C THR A 83 -3.94 4.36 -3.09
N TRP A 84 -4.58 5.27 -3.83
CA TRP A 84 -5.94 5.04 -4.35
C TRP A 84 -6.02 5.42 -5.83
N PRO A 85 -6.73 4.67 -6.69
CA PRO A 85 -7.43 3.41 -6.42
C PRO A 85 -6.49 2.20 -6.33
N TYR A 86 -6.93 1.13 -5.66
CA TYR A 86 -6.15 -0.11 -5.54
C TYR A 86 -6.20 -1.01 -6.78
N ARG A 87 -7.22 -0.82 -7.62
CA ARG A 87 -7.44 -1.60 -8.84
C ARG A 87 -7.71 -0.67 -9.99
N LEU A 88 -7.04 -0.93 -11.10
CA LEU A 88 -7.24 -0.31 -12.39
C LEU A 88 -7.40 -1.42 -13.43
N TYR A 89 -7.80 -1.06 -14.64
CA TYR A 89 -7.88 -1.97 -15.77
C TYR A 89 -7.17 -1.37 -16.97
N THR A 90 -6.61 -2.22 -17.82
CA THR A 90 -6.12 -1.76 -19.11
C THR A 90 -6.53 -2.73 -20.20
N THR A 91 -6.90 -2.19 -21.37
CA THR A 91 -7.16 -3.02 -22.55
C THR A 91 -5.83 -3.46 -23.14
N ILE A 92 -5.69 -4.77 -23.36
CA ILE A 92 -4.50 -5.36 -23.97
C ILE A 92 -4.92 -6.18 -25.17
N GLU A 93 -4.28 -5.91 -26.30
CA GLU A 93 -4.38 -6.71 -27.52
C GLU A 93 -3.11 -7.55 -27.70
N GLY A 94 -3.27 -8.84 -27.99
CA GLY A 94 -2.13 -9.72 -28.19
C GLY A 94 -2.50 -11.20 -28.37
N PRO A 95 -1.49 -12.09 -28.44
CA PRO A 95 -1.69 -13.54 -28.53
C PRO A 95 -2.62 -14.08 -27.45
N LYS A 96 -3.60 -14.89 -27.83
CA LYS A 96 -4.62 -15.46 -26.92
C LYS A 96 -4.04 -16.08 -25.64
N ASP A 97 -2.99 -16.89 -25.76
CA ASP A 97 -2.37 -17.55 -24.61
C ASP A 97 -1.74 -16.53 -23.65
N THR A 98 -1.06 -15.52 -24.18
CA THR A 98 -0.42 -14.43 -23.42
C THR A 98 -1.47 -13.58 -22.71
N VAL A 99 -2.50 -13.13 -23.44
CA VAL A 99 -3.57 -12.30 -22.87
C VAL A 99 -4.36 -13.07 -21.82
N ALA A 100 -4.65 -14.36 -22.03
CA ALA A 100 -5.32 -15.20 -21.03
C ALA A 100 -4.48 -15.36 -19.75
N LYS A 101 -3.15 -15.52 -19.88
CA LYS A 101 -2.22 -15.55 -18.74
C LYS A 101 -2.25 -14.22 -17.98
N LEU A 102 -2.15 -13.09 -18.67
CA LEU A 102 -2.23 -11.76 -18.08
C LEU A 102 -3.57 -11.52 -17.38
N LYS A 103 -4.69 -11.97 -17.96
CA LYS A 103 -6.02 -11.82 -17.37
C LYS A 103 -6.16 -12.59 -16.05
N LYS A 104 -5.54 -13.78 -15.97
CA LYS A 104 -5.53 -14.62 -14.77
C LYS A 104 -4.60 -14.08 -13.69
N GLN A 105 -3.42 -13.60 -14.06
CA GLN A 105 -2.40 -13.15 -13.11
C GLN A 105 -2.60 -11.71 -12.65
N GLY A 106 -3.13 -10.86 -13.53
CA GLY A 106 -3.13 -9.42 -13.38
C GLY A 106 -1.73 -8.82 -13.55
N LEU A 107 -1.71 -7.50 -13.64
CA LEU A 107 -0.49 -6.69 -13.67
C LEU A 107 -0.31 -6.03 -12.31
N LYS A 108 0.94 -5.71 -11.95
CA LYS A 108 1.26 -5.03 -10.70
C LYS A 108 1.88 -3.68 -11.02
N LEU A 109 1.26 -2.61 -10.51
CA LEU A 109 1.81 -1.25 -10.56
C LEU A 109 2.39 -0.91 -9.19
N THR A 110 3.66 -0.51 -9.13
CA THR A 110 4.34 -0.17 -7.88
C THR A 110 5.05 1.17 -8.05
N PHE A 111 4.77 2.12 -7.17
CA PHE A 111 5.44 3.43 -7.15
C PHE A 111 6.62 3.42 -6.19
N ASN A 112 7.60 4.28 -6.47
CA ASN A 112 8.73 4.51 -5.58
C ASN A 112 8.59 5.88 -4.91
N LEU A 113 8.46 5.90 -3.59
CA LEU A 113 8.25 7.13 -2.83
C LEU A 113 9.46 8.06 -2.87
N ASN A 114 10.66 7.53 -3.15
CA ASN A 114 11.87 8.33 -3.30
C ASN A 114 11.81 9.28 -4.51
N ASP A 115 10.89 9.02 -5.46
CA ASP A 115 10.69 9.85 -6.64
C ASP A 115 9.75 11.04 -6.38
N ILE A 116 9.19 11.15 -5.17
CA ILE A 116 8.36 12.27 -4.72
C ILE A 116 9.21 13.14 -3.80
N SER A 117 9.37 14.43 -4.12
CA SER A 117 10.18 15.31 -3.29
C SER A 117 9.36 15.93 -2.15
N LYS A 118 10.04 16.35 -1.08
CA LYS A 118 9.41 17.13 0.00
C LYS A 118 8.81 18.44 -0.54
N ALA A 119 9.46 19.06 -1.53
CA ALA A 119 8.97 20.31 -2.11
C ALA A 119 7.62 20.09 -2.81
N ASP A 120 7.43 18.96 -3.49
CA ASP A 120 6.16 18.61 -4.14
C ASP A 120 5.03 18.46 -3.11
N LEU A 121 5.31 17.89 -1.95
CA LEU A 121 4.30 17.75 -0.88
C LEU A 121 4.00 19.08 -0.18
N ASN A 122 5.03 19.93 0.01
CA ASN A 122 4.88 21.22 0.65
C ASN A 122 4.06 22.21 -0.22
N THR A 123 4.15 22.15 -1.56
CA THR A 123 3.35 23.04 -2.43
C THR A 123 1.87 22.68 -2.39
N LEU A 124 1.56 21.39 -2.37
CA LEU A 124 0.19 20.87 -2.26
C LEU A 124 -0.45 21.22 -0.91
N GLU A 125 0.34 21.29 0.16
CA GLU A 125 -0.10 21.76 1.47
C GLU A 125 -0.67 23.18 1.43
N VAL A 126 0.01 24.11 0.75
CA VAL A 126 -0.37 25.53 0.75
C VAL A 126 -1.72 25.74 0.06
N SER A 127 -2.09 24.85 -0.86
CA SER A 127 -3.39 24.84 -1.54
C SER A 127 -4.54 24.25 -0.71
N SER A 128 -4.26 23.47 0.34
CA SER A 128 -5.27 22.81 1.16
C SER A 128 -5.92 23.80 2.14
N LYS A 129 -7.20 24.16 1.92
CA LYS A 129 -7.93 25.05 2.83
C LYS A 129 -8.30 24.36 4.16
N VAL A 130 -8.35 25.21 5.18
CA VAL A 130 -8.62 24.99 6.62
C VAL A 130 -9.50 23.77 6.92
N GLY A 131 -8.95 22.80 7.65
CA GLY A 131 -9.70 21.66 8.24
C GLY A 131 -9.11 20.27 7.97
N GLN A 132 -8.38 20.09 6.85
CA GLN A 132 -7.75 18.82 6.46
C GLN A 132 -6.21 18.88 6.44
N GLY A 133 -5.62 19.89 7.09
CA GLY A 133 -4.24 20.34 6.90
C GLY A 133 -3.12 19.35 7.20
N ASP A 134 -3.42 18.15 7.70
CA ASP A 134 -2.43 17.11 7.97
C ASP A 134 -2.25 16.13 6.81
N VAL A 135 -3.24 16.00 5.90
CA VAL A 135 -3.20 15.03 4.79
C VAL A 135 -2.90 15.74 3.47
N VAL A 136 -1.97 15.19 2.70
CA VAL A 136 -1.57 15.69 1.38
C VAL A 136 -1.76 14.59 0.35
N SER A 137 -2.47 14.90 -0.73
CA SER A 137 -2.73 13.97 -1.83
C SER A 137 -1.84 14.30 -3.03
N TYR A 138 -0.88 13.42 -3.33
CA TYR A 138 -0.02 13.54 -4.51
C TYR A 138 -0.65 12.76 -5.68
N PHE A 139 -1.19 13.48 -6.67
CA PHE A 139 -1.71 12.85 -7.88
C PHE A 139 -0.57 12.31 -8.73
N VAL A 140 -0.65 11.02 -9.05
CA VAL A 140 0.35 10.35 -9.85
C VAL A 140 0.37 10.98 -11.26
N PRO A 141 1.54 11.40 -11.78
CA PRO A 141 1.62 12.00 -13.10
C PRO A 141 1.43 10.95 -14.20
N ASN A 142 0.99 11.37 -15.38
CA ASN A 142 0.64 10.43 -16.47
C ASN A 142 1.81 9.56 -16.94
N HIS A 143 3.04 10.07 -16.92
CA HIS A 143 4.22 9.28 -17.28
C HIS A 143 4.54 8.15 -16.29
N TRP A 144 3.89 8.08 -15.12
CA TRP A 144 3.97 6.93 -14.21
C TRP A 144 2.81 5.94 -14.40
N LYS A 145 1.82 6.27 -15.23
CA LYS A 145 0.62 5.46 -15.48
C LYS A 145 0.82 4.57 -16.70
N GLU A 146 1.96 3.92 -16.76
CA GLU A 146 2.35 3.03 -17.85
C GLU A 146 2.95 1.73 -17.31
N ILE A 147 2.80 0.65 -18.07
CA ILE A 147 3.25 -0.69 -17.69
C ILE A 147 4.01 -1.32 -18.84
N LEU A 148 5.24 -1.76 -18.57
CA LEU A 148 6.02 -2.54 -19.52
C LEU A 148 5.57 -4.00 -19.49
N ILE A 149 5.20 -4.53 -20.66
CA ILE A 149 4.84 -5.93 -20.85
C ILE A 149 5.74 -6.49 -21.95
N PRO A 150 6.94 -7.00 -21.60
CA PRO A 150 7.94 -7.42 -22.59
C PRO A 150 7.46 -8.53 -23.53
N GLU A 151 6.47 -9.33 -23.10
CA GLU A 151 5.85 -10.37 -23.93
C GLU A 151 5.01 -9.80 -25.10
N LEU A 152 4.70 -8.50 -25.08
CA LEU A 152 3.82 -7.84 -26.05
C LEU A 152 4.44 -6.59 -26.71
N SER A 153 5.25 -5.82 -25.98
CA SER A 153 5.83 -4.57 -26.47
C SER A 153 7.16 -4.27 -25.76
N ASP A 154 8.12 -3.76 -26.51
CA ASP A 154 9.39 -3.23 -26.00
C ASP A 154 9.22 -1.84 -25.35
N THR A 155 8.06 -1.20 -25.55
CA THR A 155 7.71 0.09 -24.96
C THR A 155 6.58 -0.04 -23.95
N PRO A 156 6.56 0.78 -22.88
CA PRO A 156 5.48 0.79 -21.91
C PRO A 156 4.11 1.09 -22.55
N ILE A 157 3.08 0.39 -22.07
CA ILE A 157 1.70 0.59 -22.48
C ILE A 157 1.01 1.51 -21.47
N GLN A 158 0.35 2.56 -21.96
CA GLN A 158 -0.40 3.50 -21.14
C GLN A 158 -1.66 2.84 -20.56
N ILE A 159 -1.93 3.08 -19.27
CA ILE A 159 -3.13 2.59 -18.59
C ILE A 159 -4.33 3.40 -19.06
N ASN A 160 -5.27 2.75 -19.76
CA ASN A 160 -6.44 3.39 -20.35
C ASN A 160 -7.72 3.34 -19.48
N ASP A 161 -7.58 3.19 -18.16
CA ASP A 161 -8.70 3.26 -17.22
C ASP A 161 -9.15 4.71 -16.98
N PRO A 162 -10.44 5.06 -17.17
CA PRO A 162 -10.95 6.38 -16.80
C PRO A 162 -10.75 6.75 -15.33
N ILE A 163 -10.68 5.77 -14.41
CA ILE A 163 -10.47 5.99 -12.97
C ILE A 163 -8.99 6.33 -12.68
N SER A 164 -8.06 6.01 -13.57
CA SER A 164 -6.62 6.30 -13.40
C SER A 164 -6.31 7.79 -13.24
N LYS A 165 -7.21 8.69 -13.67
CA LYS A 165 -7.06 10.14 -13.41
C LYS A 165 -7.06 10.48 -11.91
N TYR A 166 -7.73 9.66 -11.09
CA TYR A 166 -7.80 9.81 -9.64
C TYR A 166 -6.69 9.08 -8.89
N LEU A 167 -5.75 8.44 -9.63
CA LEU A 167 -4.65 7.73 -9.03
C LEU A 167 -3.74 8.70 -8.27
N ARG A 168 -3.66 8.50 -6.96
CA ARG A 168 -2.93 9.36 -6.03
C ARG A 168 -2.28 8.55 -4.92
N ILE A 169 -1.27 9.15 -4.32
CA ILE A 169 -0.58 8.66 -3.14
C ILE A 169 -0.82 9.69 -2.04
N ASP A 170 -1.43 9.26 -0.94
CA ASP A 170 -1.75 10.11 0.18
C ASP A 170 -0.66 10.02 1.25
N PHE A 171 -0.35 11.17 1.82
CA PHE A 171 0.62 11.33 2.90
C PHE A 171 -0.03 12.03 4.07
N VAL A 172 0.44 11.73 5.28
CA VAL A 172 0.07 12.48 6.48
C VAL A 172 1.33 13.07 7.11
N ARG A 173 1.25 14.32 7.59
CA ARG A 173 2.39 14.96 8.24
C ARG A 173 2.74 14.26 9.54
N VAL A 174 4.04 14.20 9.82
CA VAL A 174 4.57 13.70 11.10
C VAL A 174 4.41 14.81 12.15
N ASN A 175 3.19 14.98 12.64
CA ASN A 175 2.90 15.84 13.77
C ASN A 175 2.76 14.97 15.03
N LEU A 176 3.40 15.40 16.12
CA LEU A 176 3.18 14.80 17.44
C LEU A 176 1.89 15.41 18.00
N LEU A 177 0.81 14.64 17.98
CA LEU A 177 -0.52 15.08 18.39
C LEU A 177 -0.78 14.66 19.85
N PRO A 178 -1.10 15.59 20.76
CA PRO A 178 -1.40 15.25 22.15
C PRO A 178 -2.76 14.56 22.27
N ILE A 179 -2.81 13.47 23.03
CA ILE A 179 -4.06 12.87 23.50
C ILE A 179 -4.47 13.66 24.74
N THR A 180 -5.58 14.37 24.64
CA THR A 180 -6.02 15.31 25.69
C THR A 180 -6.94 14.68 26.72
N THR A 181 -7.43 13.48 26.42
CA THR A 181 -8.37 12.72 27.22
C THR A 181 -7.63 11.75 28.14
N PRO A 182 -8.06 11.55 29.40
CA PRO A 182 -7.46 10.54 30.26
C PRO A 182 -7.66 9.15 29.67
N THR A 183 -6.58 8.46 29.32
CA THR A 183 -6.64 7.10 28.74
C THR A 183 -6.84 6.05 29.83
N PRO A 184 -7.96 5.31 29.85
CA PRO A 184 -8.18 4.22 30.79
C PRO A 184 -7.17 3.08 30.60
N VAL A 185 -6.91 2.36 31.69
CA VAL A 185 -6.04 1.20 31.71
C VAL A 185 -6.79 0.01 32.29
N ASP A 186 -6.91 -1.05 31.50
CA ASP A 186 -7.67 -2.24 31.85
C ASP A 186 -6.86 -3.53 31.78
N LEU A 187 -7.35 -4.55 32.50
CA LEU A 187 -6.75 -5.87 32.55
C LEU A 187 -7.60 -6.85 31.75
N PHE A 188 -7.01 -7.46 30.72
CA PHE A 188 -7.62 -8.54 29.98
C PHE A 188 -7.11 -9.89 30.47
N PHE A 189 -8.03 -10.69 31.01
CA PHE A 189 -7.73 -12.02 31.52
C PHE A 189 -8.03 -13.10 30.48
N LEU A 190 -6.97 -13.80 30.04
CA LEU A 190 -7.14 -14.96 29.16
C LEU A 190 -7.82 -16.11 29.93
N PRO A 191 -8.84 -16.77 29.35
CA PRO A 191 -9.53 -17.88 30.04
C PRO A 191 -8.58 -18.99 30.50
N LYS A 192 -7.57 -19.29 29.69
CA LYS A 192 -6.53 -20.31 29.99
C LYS A 192 -5.65 -19.99 31.19
N THR A 193 -5.54 -18.72 31.61
CA THR A 193 -4.70 -18.29 32.73
C THR A 193 -5.52 -17.87 33.96
N ALA A 194 -6.85 -17.96 33.90
CA ALA A 194 -7.72 -17.52 34.98
C ALA A 194 -7.52 -18.30 36.30
N SER A 195 -6.99 -19.53 36.24
CA SER A 195 -6.66 -20.35 37.41
C SER A 195 -5.40 -19.88 38.14
N SER A 196 -4.38 -19.42 37.42
CA SER A 196 -3.12 -18.91 37.99
C SER A 196 -3.16 -17.39 38.26
N LEU A 197 -3.92 -16.65 37.46
CA LEU A 197 -4.20 -15.22 37.61
C LEU A 197 -5.70 -15.03 37.79
N ASN A 198 -6.14 -15.15 39.04
CA ASN A 198 -7.56 -15.01 39.38
C ASN A 198 -8.02 -13.54 39.17
N PRO A 199 -9.01 -13.28 38.30
CA PRO A 199 -9.52 -11.93 38.04
C PRO A 199 -10.17 -11.25 39.25
N LEU A 200 -10.71 -12.02 40.21
CA LEU A 200 -11.33 -11.49 41.42
C LEU A 200 -10.31 -11.01 42.45
N LYS A 201 -9.09 -11.56 42.41
CA LYS A 201 -8.02 -11.25 43.36
C LYS A 201 -6.96 -10.33 42.78
N THR A 202 -6.73 -10.40 41.47
CA THR A 202 -5.71 -9.63 40.77
C THR A 202 -6.28 -8.29 40.34
N LYS A 203 -5.69 -7.19 40.78
CA LYS A 203 -6.15 -5.84 40.46
C LYS A 203 -5.04 -5.05 39.82
N LEU A 204 -5.38 -4.07 38.98
CA LEU A 204 -4.41 -3.07 38.55
C LEU A 204 -4.01 -2.21 39.77
N GLY A 205 -2.72 -2.01 40.00
CA GLY A 205 -2.23 -1.13 41.07
C GLY A 205 -2.32 0.34 40.66
N THR A 206 -2.06 1.22 41.62
CA THR A 206 -1.86 2.65 41.37
C THR A 206 -0.44 3.04 41.77
N ASN A 207 0.18 3.89 40.97
CA ASN A 207 1.53 4.41 41.16
C ASN A 207 1.71 5.71 40.34
N GLU A 208 2.95 6.14 40.11
CA GLU A 208 3.27 7.34 39.31
C GLU A 208 2.87 7.25 37.83
N THR A 209 2.53 6.06 37.32
CA THR A 209 2.14 5.85 35.91
C THR A 209 0.64 5.61 35.76
N VAL A 210 -0.02 5.07 36.80
CA VAL A 210 -1.46 4.80 36.80
C VAL A 210 -2.09 5.39 38.05
N LYS A 211 -3.04 6.31 37.87
CA LYS A 211 -3.82 6.89 38.98
C LYS A 211 -5.28 6.44 38.94
N LEU A 212 -5.94 6.52 40.09
CA LEU A 212 -7.38 6.37 40.18
C LEU A 212 -8.05 7.74 40.04
N GLN A 213 -8.86 7.92 39.00
CA GLN A 213 -9.62 9.14 38.75
C GLN A 213 -11.09 8.78 38.56
N ASN A 214 -11.96 9.31 39.42
CA ASN A 214 -13.42 9.06 39.38
C ASN A 214 -13.80 7.56 39.32
N GLY A 215 -13.03 6.71 40.01
CA GLY A 215 -13.26 5.25 40.02
C GLY A 215 -12.65 4.49 38.84
N ILE A 216 -12.08 5.18 37.86
CA ILE A 216 -11.42 4.61 36.68
C ILE A 216 -9.91 4.70 36.87
N LYS A 217 -9.17 3.64 36.51
CA LYS A 217 -7.71 3.70 36.48
C LYS A 217 -7.27 4.24 35.15
N VAL A 218 -6.54 5.35 35.18
CA VAL A 218 -6.10 6.07 33.99
C VAL A 218 -4.59 6.20 33.99
N PHE A 219 -4.02 6.25 32.80
CA PHE A 219 -2.62 6.55 32.61
C PHE A 219 -2.35 8.01 33.03
N ASP A 220 -1.35 8.22 33.89
CA ASP A 220 -1.12 9.49 34.59
C ASP A 220 0.02 10.34 33.99
N LYS A 221 0.38 10.06 32.74
CA LYS A 221 1.40 10.81 32.01
C LYS A 221 0.87 11.28 30.66
N PRO A 222 1.35 12.42 30.13
CA PRO A 222 0.96 12.89 28.81
C PRO A 222 1.23 11.84 27.73
N LEU A 223 0.23 11.56 26.90
CA LEU A 223 0.34 10.63 25.78
C LEU A 223 0.18 11.39 24.47
N PHE A 224 0.88 10.91 23.46
CA PHE A 224 0.86 11.49 22.13
C PHE A 224 0.72 10.41 21.07
N THR A 225 0.34 10.81 19.86
CA THR A 225 0.35 9.94 18.68
C THR A 225 1.02 10.63 17.49
N LYS A 226 1.46 9.85 16.50
CA LYS A 226 2.08 10.33 15.26
C LYS A 226 1.50 9.58 14.07
N GLY A 227 1.55 10.20 12.89
CA GLY A 227 1.20 9.52 11.64
C GLY A 227 -0.31 9.32 11.44
N VAL A 228 -1.13 10.07 12.17
CA VAL A 228 -2.58 10.15 12.00
C VAL A 228 -2.99 11.62 11.87
N SER A 229 -4.12 11.88 11.21
CA SER A 229 -4.67 13.24 11.14
C SER A 229 -5.29 13.67 12.46
N LYS A 230 -5.32 14.97 12.75
CA LYS A 230 -6.03 15.52 13.91
C LYS A 230 -7.49 15.09 13.98
N LEU A 231 -8.23 15.14 12.88
CA LEU A 231 -9.63 14.70 12.83
C LEU A 231 -9.81 13.24 13.28
N PHE A 232 -8.91 12.35 12.86
CA PHE A 232 -8.93 10.96 13.30
C PHE A 232 -8.74 10.87 14.82
N LEU A 233 -7.73 11.57 15.36
CA LEU A 233 -7.48 11.58 16.80
C LEU A 233 -8.68 12.13 17.58
N ASP A 234 -9.25 13.26 17.13
CA ASP A 234 -10.43 13.88 17.73
C ASP A 234 -11.64 12.93 17.72
N THR A 235 -11.74 12.05 16.71
CA THR A 235 -12.79 11.04 16.62
C THR A 235 -12.60 9.92 17.65
N VAL A 236 -11.36 9.46 17.87
CA VAL A 236 -11.10 8.20 18.59
C VAL A 236 -10.58 8.36 20.02
N GLN A 237 -10.06 9.52 20.42
CA GLN A 237 -9.33 9.68 21.69
C GLN A 237 -10.18 9.40 22.94
N ASP A 238 -11.48 9.64 22.90
CA ASP A 238 -12.41 9.32 24.01
C ASP A 238 -12.75 7.82 24.12
N TYR A 239 -12.44 7.05 23.08
CA TYR A 239 -12.74 5.62 22.96
C TYR A 239 -11.46 4.77 22.96
N LEU A 240 -10.36 5.34 23.46
CA LEU A 240 -9.04 4.72 23.52
C LEU A 240 -8.80 4.11 24.89
N GLU A 241 -8.27 2.89 24.95
CA GLU A 241 -7.84 2.26 26.20
C GLU A 241 -6.48 1.56 26.06
N ILE A 242 -5.73 1.47 27.15
CA ILE A 242 -4.53 0.64 27.27
C ILE A 242 -4.94 -0.66 27.95
N VAL A 243 -4.81 -1.78 27.23
CA VAL A 243 -5.18 -3.10 27.73
C VAL A 243 -3.95 -3.93 28.02
N VAL A 244 -3.78 -4.33 29.27
CA VAL A 244 -2.75 -5.27 29.70
C VAL A 244 -3.26 -6.69 29.58
N ILE A 245 -2.55 -7.52 28.83
CA ILE A 245 -2.86 -8.94 28.67
C ILE A 245 -2.24 -9.68 29.84
N THR A 246 -3.07 -10.13 30.79
CA THR A 246 -2.57 -10.77 32.01
C THR A 246 -2.15 -12.21 31.71
N THR A 247 -0.85 -12.44 31.65
CA THR A 247 -0.23 -13.77 31.52
C THR A 247 0.73 -14.02 32.68
N PRO A 248 0.92 -15.29 33.10
CA PRO A 248 1.99 -15.63 34.02
C PRO A 248 3.32 -15.32 33.34
N VAL A 249 4.04 -14.33 33.87
CA VAL A 249 5.38 -13.95 33.40
C VAL A 249 6.43 -14.41 34.42
N GLN A 250 7.60 -14.81 33.95
CA GLN A 250 8.73 -15.12 34.81
C GLN A 250 9.28 -13.83 35.45
N GLU A 251 10.07 -13.97 36.52
CA GLU A 251 10.74 -12.83 37.14
C GLU A 251 11.65 -12.14 36.12
N GLY A 252 11.54 -10.81 36.02
CA GLY A 252 12.25 -10.01 35.02
C GLY A 252 11.56 -9.88 33.64
N GLN A 253 10.42 -10.54 33.41
CA GLN A 253 9.67 -10.38 32.16
C GLN A 253 8.46 -9.43 32.31
N SER A 254 8.23 -8.63 31.26
CA SER A 254 7.09 -7.72 31.17
C SER A 254 5.86 -8.40 30.56
N MET A 255 4.67 -8.14 31.11
CA MET A 255 3.41 -8.52 30.47
C MET A 255 3.20 -7.73 29.18
N GLN A 256 2.53 -8.36 28.21
CA GLN A 256 2.17 -7.70 26.96
C GLN A 256 1.01 -6.74 27.17
N TRP A 257 0.98 -5.66 26.39
CA TRP A 257 -0.11 -4.71 26.37
C TRP A 257 -0.39 -4.23 24.95
N THR A 258 -1.58 -3.70 24.74
CA THR A 258 -2.00 -3.15 23.45
C THR A 258 -2.87 -1.93 23.67
N THR A 259 -2.95 -1.06 22.67
CA THR A 259 -3.97 -0.02 22.62
C THR A 259 -5.22 -0.60 21.92
N GLN A 260 -6.39 -0.36 22.48
CA GLN A 260 -7.67 -0.79 21.91
C GLN A 260 -8.57 0.41 21.63
N PHE A 261 -9.46 0.23 20.66
CA PHE A 261 -10.49 1.20 20.28
C PHE A 261 -11.86 0.61 20.61
N ILE A 262 -12.57 1.23 21.54
CA ILE A 262 -13.93 0.85 21.88
C ILE A 262 -14.86 1.27 20.75
N ASP A 263 -15.72 0.35 20.31
CA ASP A 263 -16.74 0.62 19.28
C ASP A 263 -16.19 1.15 17.94
N ALA A 264 -15.10 0.53 17.47
CA ALA A 264 -14.41 0.91 16.24
C ALA A 264 -15.32 1.08 15.01
N ARG A 265 -16.43 0.34 14.92
CA ARG A 265 -17.37 0.45 13.80
C ARG A 265 -18.14 1.78 13.81
N ASN A 266 -18.61 2.23 14.97
CA ASN A 266 -19.30 3.51 15.07
C ASN A 266 -18.33 4.68 14.91
N LEU A 267 -17.10 4.55 15.41
CA LEU A 267 -16.03 5.52 15.16
C LEU A 267 -15.72 5.66 13.66
N GLU A 268 -15.63 4.54 12.93
CA GLU A 268 -15.43 4.55 11.48
C GLU A 268 -16.58 5.30 10.78
N ASN A 269 -17.83 4.98 11.11
CA ASN A 269 -18.99 5.64 10.53
C ASN A 269 -18.97 7.14 10.80
N HIS A 270 -18.72 7.56 12.04
CA HIS A 270 -18.69 8.97 12.42
C HIS A 270 -17.60 9.74 11.66
N TYR A 271 -16.39 9.18 11.58
CA TYR A 271 -15.29 9.76 10.81
C TYR A 271 -15.63 9.94 9.33
N VAL A 272 -16.26 8.91 8.73
CA VAL A 272 -16.68 8.94 7.33
C VAL A 272 -17.78 9.98 7.12
N ASP A 273 -18.78 10.05 7.99
CA ASP A 273 -19.89 11.00 7.87
C ASP A 273 -19.41 12.46 7.92
N ILE A 274 -18.47 12.77 8.82
CA ILE A 274 -17.84 14.10 8.89
C ILE A 274 -17.17 14.43 7.55
N LEU A 275 -16.35 13.53 7.01
CA LEU A 275 -15.62 13.78 5.77
C LEU A 275 -16.49 13.71 4.51
N MET A 276 -17.61 12.99 4.53
CA MET A 276 -18.56 12.94 3.42
C MET A 276 -19.41 14.21 3.36
N SER A 277 -19.73 14.81 4.51
CA SER A 277 -20.46 16.09 4.59
C SER A 277 -19.59 17.31 4.29
N ASP A 278 -18.27 17.16 4.34
CA ASP A 278 -17.33 18.21 3.94
C ASP A 278 -17.32 18.41 2.41
N VAL A 279 -17.87 19.55 1.97
CA VAL A 279 -17.94 19.98 0.57
C VAL A 279 -16.72 20.79 0.12
N SER A 280 -15.76 21.05 1.00
CA SER A 280 -14.59 21.88 0.68
C SER A 280 -13.56 21.17 -0.18
N ASN A 281 -13.54 19.83 -0.18
CA ASN A 281 -12.61 19.04 -0.96
C ASN A 281 -13.18 18.73 -2.36
N GLN A 282 -13.00 19.68 -3.28
CA GLN A 282 -13.48 19.56 -4.67
C GLN A 282 -12.93 18.29 -5.37
N GLU A 283 -11.68 17.91 -5.09
CA GLU A 283 -11.04 16.74 -5.71
C GLU A 283 -11.64 15.41 -5.24
N LEU A 284 -12.07 15.32 -3.98
CA LEU A 284 -12.85 14.17 -3.47
C LEU A 284 -14.31 14.21 -3.92
N SER A 285 -14.86 15.40 -4.17
CA SER A 285 -16.26 15.55 -4.62
C SER A 285 -16.50 15.01 -6.03
N ASP A 286 -15.46 14.95 -6.86
CA ASP A 286 -15.51 14.40 -8.22
C ASP A 286 -15.55 12.86 -8.25
N LEU A 287 -15.33 12.18 -7.11
CA LEU A 287 -15.47 10.75 -7.00
C LEU A 287 -16.95 10.36 -6.85
N HIS A 288 -17.33 9.22 -7.43
CA HIS A 288 -18.64 8.64 -7.15
C HIS A 288 -18.80 8.41 -5.63
N PRO A 289 -19.95 8.74 -5.01
CA PRO A 289 -20.08 8.73 -3.55
C PRO A 289 -19.68 7.42 -2.87
N GLN A 290 -20.03 6.28 -3.47
CA GLN A 290 -19.68 4.96 -2.95
C GLN A 290 -18.16 4.72 -2.93
N VAL A 291 -17.47 5.19 -3.98
CA VAL A 291 -16.01 5.08 -4.10
C VAL A 291 -15.32 5.96 -3.07
N ARG A 292 -15.85 7.18 -2.87
CA ARG A 292 -15.36 8.10 -1.83
C ARG A 292 -15.51 7.50 -0.44
N GLU A 293 -16.67 6.91 -0.14
CA GLU A 293 -16.93 6.29 1.15
C GLU A 293 -15.97 5.13 1.45
N GLU A 294 -15.80 4.21 0.49
CA GLU A 294 -14.88 3.07 0.63
C GLU A 294 -13.44 3.55 0.88
N TYR A 295 -13.00 4.55 0.13
CA TYR A 295 -11.70 5.18 0.32
C TYR A 295 -11.53 5.74 1.75
N LEU A 296 -12.51 6.48 2.25
CA LEU A 296 -12.46 7.08 3.60
C LEU A 296 -12.45 6.01 4.70
N ARG A 297 -13.23 4.94 4.54
CA ARG A 297 -13.21 3.78 5.45
C ARG A 297 -11.85 3.12 5.49
N ASN A 298 -11.23 2.89 4.34
CA ASN A 298 -9.89 2.29 4.29
C ASN A 298 -8.83 3.20 4.92
N ARG A 299 -8.93 4.52 4.71
CA ARG A 299 -8.08 5.51 5.39
C ARG A 299 -8.21 5.41 6.92
N PHE A 300 -9.44 5.35 7.44
CA PHE A 300 -9.70 5.20 8.87
C PHE A 300 -9.07 3.91 9.44
N ARG A 301 -9.28 2.78 8.76
CA ARG A 301 -8.69 1.49 9.14
C ARG A 301 -7.16 1.52 9.12
N SER A 302 -6.57 2.20 8.12
CA SER A 302 -5.12 2.38 8.02
C SER A 302 -4.57 3.14 9.23
N TYR A 303 -5.26 4.20 9.68
CA TYR A 303 -4.90 4.91 10.90
C TYR A 303 -4.99 4.03 12.14
N MET A 304 -6.11 3.31 12.35
CA MET A 304 -6.22 2.41 13.52
C MET A 304 -5.11 1.35 13.56
N ASN A 305 -4.81 0.73 12.41
CA ASN A 305 -3.81 -0.34 12.33
C ASN A 305 -2.38 0.14 12.61
N ARG A 306 -2.11 1.44 12.45
CA ARG A 306 -0.78 2.03 12.65
C ARG A 306 -0.71 2.91 13.88
N PHE A 307 -1.82 3.04 14.60
CA PHE A 307 -1.89 3.87 15.78
C PHE A 307 -0.91 3.37 16.84
N ALA A 308 -0.10 4.28 17.34
CA ALA A 308 0.84 4.01 18.40
C ALA A 308 0.86 5.20 19.38
N LEU A 309 1.16 4.87 20.63
CA LEU A 309 1.34 5.83 21.71
C LEU A 309 2.81 6.24 21.80
N PHE A 310 3.04 7.51 22.06
CA PHE A 310 4.35 8.13 22.22
C PHE A 310 4.37 9.01 23.47
N ASP A 311 5.56 9.21 24.01
CA ASP A 311 5.81 10.20 25.07
C ASP A 311 5.94 11.63 24.51
N GLU A 312 6.20 12.59 25.40
CA GLU A 312 6.38 14.01 25.06
C GLU A 312 7.60 14.30 24.18
N GLU A 313 8.64 13.46 24.26
CA GLU A 313 9.81 13.52 23.37
C GLU A 313 9.52 12.88 22.00
N GLY A 314 8.37 12.23 21.86
CA GLY A 314 7.93 11.55 20.67
C GLY A 314 8.64 10.21 20.44
N LYS A 315 9.13 9.55 21.50
CA LYS A 315 9.61 8.17 21.47
C LYS A 315 8.42 7.21 21.68
N PRO A 316 8.43 6.02 21.07
CA PRO A 316 7.36 5.04 21.28
C PRO A 316 7.21 4.70 22.76
N LEU A 317 5.98 4.70 23.26
CA LEU A 317 5.68 4.37 24.65
C LEU A 317 6.13 2.94 24.96
N LYS A 318 6.99 2.77 25.96
CA LYS A 318 7.44 1.46 26.45
C LYS A 318 7.03 1.29 27.91
N LEU A 319 6.27 0.24 28.18
CA LEU A 319 5.77 -0.09 29.51
C LEU A 319 6.39 -1.39 30.00
N PHE A 320 6.91 -1.35 31.23
CA PHE A 320 7.31 -2.52 31.99
C PHE A 320 6.21 -2.88 32.97
N ILE A 321 5.60 -4.05 32.79
CA ILE A 321 4.37 -4.46 33.47
C ILE A 321 4.62 -5.76 34.23
N THR A 322 4.49 -5.70 35.55
CA THR A 322 4.80 -6.84 36.42
C THR A 322 3.70 -7.08 37.45
N LYS A 323 3.69 -8.29 38.02
CA LYS A 323 2.81 -8.63 39.14
C LYS A 323 3.57 -8.55 40.47
N LYS A 324 3.08 -7.75 41.42
CA LYS A 324 3.56 -7.69 42.80
C LYS A 324 2.39 -7.83 43.77
N ASN A 325 2.42 -8.82 44.66
CA ASN A 325 1.41 -9.02 45.72
C ASN A 325 -0.06 -8.92 45.24
N ASN A 326 -0.39 -9.62 44.13
CA ASN A 326 -1.69 -9.59 43.44
C ASN A 326 -2.09 -8.26 42.80
N GLN A 327 -1.17 -7.31 42.69
CA GLN A 327 -1.36 -6.12 41.89
C GLN A 327 -0.53 -6.20 40.60
N ILE A 328 -1.13 -5.76 39.50
CA ILE A 328 -0.39 -5.48 38.27
C ILE A 328 0.12 -4.05 38.37
N ILE A 329 1.43 -3.88 38.32
CA ILE A 329 2.08 -2.57 38.38
C ILE A 329 2.62 -2.26 36.99
N ILE A 330 2.35 -1.04 36.51
CA ILE A 330 2.81 -0.54 35.22
C ILE A 330 3.81 0.57 35.51
N THR A 331 5.00 0.49 34.94
CA THR A 331 6.01 1.54 34.98
C THR A 331 6.50 1.82 33.58
N GLU A 332 6.93 3.04 33.29
CA GLU A 332 7.64 3.31 32.04
C GLU A 332 9.03 2.69 32.07
N GLU A 333 9.43 2.11 30.95
CA GLU A 333 10.76 1.55 30.78
C GLU A 333 11.73 2.70 30.46
N ASN A 334 12.40 3.23 31.49
CA ASN A 334 13.46 4.19 31.29
C ASN A 334 14.67 3.47 30.67
N GLU A 335 15.20 3.99 29.55
CA GLU A 335 16.43 3.49 28.90
C GLU A 335 17.67 3.52 29.81
N ASN A 336 17.56 4.11 31.01
CA ASN A 336 18.62 4.17 32.03
C ASN A 336 18.52 3.14 33.16
N SER A 337 17.64 2.14 33.03
CA SER A 337 17.50 1.07 34.03
C SER A 337 17.56 -0.30 33.38
N THR A 338 18.73 -0.65 32.84
CA THR A 338 19.18 -2.05 32.83
C THR A 338 19.57 -2.44 34.26
N PRO A 339 19.31 -3.70 34.68
CA PRO A 339 19.61 -4.17 36.04
C PRO A 339 21.09 -4.11 36.40
#